data_AF-A0A142YF45-F1
#
_entry.id   AF-A0A142YF45-F1
#
_cell.length_a   1.000
_cell.length_b   1.000
_cell.length_c   1.000
_cell.angle_alpha   90.00
_cell.angle_beta   90.00
_cell.angle_gamma   90.00
#
_symmetry.space_group_name_H-M   'P 1'
#
loop_
_entity.id
_entity.type
_entity.pdbx_description
1 polymer ?
#
loop_
_entity_poly.entity_id
_entity_poly.type
_entity_poly.pdbx_seq_one_letter_code
_entity_poly.pdbx_strand_id
1 'polypeptide(L)'
;MLYFICWMVALASYEQSAAEPTDWMEPPGWTGNFWGPAATLARTDGRLPPLPTTPAMAHWRDWGQGVLREGDVVFRMGDARALRGLFPLSRFIAKATNSAFSHTGIVAIEDGSPVVYDSSSAGVQRQSFEVWMLDCFGSLGVRRLRPEHRRHIPGVLAYCRWAFESQVPFDFEFRMDDASLYCLELTEKAFRSQGLALSEAVRIGDWENLADFPLTALCFVRFSGLILDRPISLDQPVYVPGNEREGVWASPLLEQVFGPEPRCEWTTPAPRAGGVSFRGDVEMLGLVFGELRRSYAELPARWSSERLAPRVLAILGPNSEGGGRREPR
;
A
#
# COMPACT_ATOMS: atom_id res chain seq x y z
N MET A 1 27.13 2.25 26.57
CA MET A 1 25.83 1.64 26.94
C MET A 1 24.63 2.42 26.38
N LEU A 2 24.49 3.72 26.65
CA LEU A 2 23.38 4.54 26.11
C LEU A 2 23.30 4.52 24.57
N TYR A 3 24.43 4.66 23.88
CA TYR A 3 24.51 4.59 22.42
C TYR A 3 24.03 3.25 21.84
N PHE A 4 24.39 2.14 22.49
CA PHE A 4 23.96 0.80 22.09
C PHE A 4 22.46 0.59 22.34
N ILE A 5 21.92 1.10 23.46
CA ILE A 5 20.48 1.06 23.75
C ILE A 5 19.70 1.91 22.75
N CYS A 6 20.18 3.11 22.41
CA CYS A 6 19.58 3.92 21.35
C CYS A 6 19.63 3.20 20.00
N TRP A 7 20.69 2.46 19.71
CA TRP A 7 20.82 1.61 18.52
C TRP A 7 19.81 0.46 18.51
N MET A 8 19.64 -0.25 19.63
CA MET A 8 18.67 -1.34 19.75
C MET A 8 17.23 -0.83 19.66
N VAL A 9 16.92 0.32 20.26
CA VAL A 9 15.60 0.98 20.14
C VAL A 9 15.38 1.48 18.71
N ALA A 10 16.39 2.06 18.06
CA ALA A 10 16.30 2.46 16.66
C ALA A 10 16.04 1.25 15.75
N LEU A 11 16.74 0.13 15.96
CA LEU A 11 16.53 -1.11 15.22
C LEU A 11 15.16 -1.76 15.50
N ALA A 12 14.67 -1.71 16.74
CA ALA A 12 13.37 -2.27 17.10
C ALA A 12 12.19 -1.42 16.58
N SER A 13 12.31 -0.09 16.62
CA SER A 13 11.32 0.84 16.04
C SER A 13 11.42 0.94 14.50
N TYR A 14 12.48 0.36 13.92
CA TYR A 14 12.69 0.32 12.48
C TYR A 14 11.69 -0.60 11.76
N GLU A 15 11.33 -1.73 12.37
CA GLU A 15 10.34 -2.66 11.80
C GLU A 15 8.96 -2.00 11.65
N GLN A 16 8.63 -1.03 12.52
CA GLN A 16 7.41 -0.21 12.39
C GLN A 16 7.47 0.79 11.22
N SER A 17 8.67 1.16 10.73
CA SER A 17 8.82 2.12 9.63
C SER A 17 8.66 1.51 8.23
N ALA A 18 8.60 0.18 8.14
CA ALA A 18 8.33 -0.55 6.90
C ALA A 18 6.82 -0.66 6.59
N ALA A 19 5.99 -0.47 7.61
CA ALA A 19 4.56 -0.67 7.57
C ALA A 19 3.86 0.56 6.93
N GLU A 20 2.88 0.33 6.05
CA GLU A 20 2.09 1.41 5.45
C GLU A 20 1.29 2.13 6.55
N PRO A 21 0.98 3.43 6.43
CA PRO A 21 0.24 4.16 7.46
C PRO A 21 -0.99 3.44 8.03
N THR A 22 -1.72 2.67 7.21
CA THR A 22 -2.88 1.88 7.64
C THR A 22 -2.53 0.68 8.52
N ASP A 23 -1.32 0.10 8.41
CA ASP A 23 -0.86 -0.97 9.29
C ASP A 23 -0.73 -0.50 10.75
N TRP A 24 -0.52 0.80 10.95
CA TRP A 24 -0.36 1.41 12.27
C TRP A 24 -1.70 1.55 13.00
N MET A 25 -2.81 1.31 12.28
CA MET A 25 -4.15 1.29 12.83
C MET A 25 -4.49 -0.05 13.49
N GLU A 26 -3.66 -1.08 13.32
CA GLU A 26 -3.82 -2.38 13.97
C GLU A 26 -3.69 -2.23 15.51
N PRO A 27 -4.71 -2.62 16.29
CA PRO A 27 -4.64 -2.50 17.73
C PRO A 27 -3.67 -3.52 18.32
N PRO A 28 -2.99 -3.19 19.43
CA PRO A 28 -2.12 -4.13 20.11
C PRO A 28 -2.84 -5.44 20.45
N GLY A 29 -2.26 -6.56 20.04
CA GLY A 29 -2.79 -7.90 20.31
C GLY A 29 -3.77 -8.43 19.27
N TRP A 30 -4.08 -7.68 18.20
CA TRP A 30 -4.68 -8.29 17.02
C TRP A 30 -3.71 -9.30 16.40
N THR A 31 -4.27 -10.33 15.76
CA THR A 31 -3.47 -11.34 15.06
C THR A 31 -4.14 -11.67 13.73
N GLY A 32 -3.33 -11.81 12.69
CA GLY A 32 -3.80 -12.02 11.32
C GLY A 32 -4.13 -10.73 10.59
N ASN A 33 -4.88 -10.83 9.50
CA ASN A 33 -5.14 -9.70 8.61
C ASN A 33 -6.13 -8.71 9.25
N PHE A 34 -5.63 -7.55 9.70
CA PHE A 34 -6.44 -6.46 10.28
C PHE A 34 -7.45 -5.83 9.31
N TRP A 35 -7.27 -6.08 8.02
CA TRP A 35 -8.18 -5.67 6.96
C TRP A 35 -8.89 -6.86 6.31
N GLY A 36 -8.88 -8.03 6.96
CA GLY A 36 -9.51 -9.28 6.53
C GLY A 36 -10.95 -9.48 7.07
N PRO A 37 -11.62 -10.59 6.71
CA PRO A 37 -13.00 -10.90 7.12
C PRO A 37 -13.17 -10.95 8.64
N ALA A 38 -12.21 -11.55 9.36
CA ALA A 38 -12.28 -11.65 10.81
C ALA A 38 -12.28 -10.27 11.49
N ALA A 39 -11.47 -9.34 10.99
CA ALA A 39 -11.43 -7.96 11.48
C ALA A 39 -12.70 -7.18 11.11
N THR A 40 -13.20 -7.37 9.89
CA THR A 40 -14.48 -6.79 9.45
C THR A 40 -15.63 -7.24 10.35
N LEU A 41 -15.77 -8.54 10.58
CA LEU A 41 -16.77 -9.09 11.50
C LEU A 41 -16.58 -8.56 12.92
N ALA A 42 -15.34 -8.52 13.42
CA ALA A 42 -15.08 -7.98 14.75
C ALA A 42 -15.45 -6.50 14.89
N ARG A 43 -15.29 -5.67 13.85
CA ARG A 43 -15.77 -4.28 13.85
C ARG A 43 -17.29 -4.21 13.86
N THR A 44 -17.96 -5.04 13.04
CA THR A 44 -19.43 -5.12 12.99
C THR A 44 -20.03 -5.57 14.32
N ASP A 45 -19.41 -6.54 14.99
CA ASP A 45 -19.84 -7.06 16.30
C ASP A 45 -19.44 -6.16 17.48
N GLY A 46 -18.72 -5.06 17.24
CA GLY A 46 -18.21 -4.15 18.28
C GLY A 46 -17.03 -4.70 19.10
N ARG A 47 -16.42 -5.82 18.69
CA ARG A 47 -15.19 -6.37 19.30
C ARG A 47 -13.94 -5.58 18.91
N LEU A 48 -13.96 -4.95 17.74
CA LEU A 48 -12.98 -3.94 17.35
C LEU A 48 -13.65 -2.56 17.35
N PRO A 49 -12.95 -1.51 17.82
CA PRO A 49 -13.49 -0.16 17.78
C PRO A 49 -13.69 0.30 16.33
N PRO A 50 -14.64 1.22 16.08
CA PRO A 50 -14.73 1.88 14.79
C PRO A 50 -13.43 2.65 14.49
N LEU A 51 -13.10 2.77 13.22
CA LEU A 51 -11.91 3.51 12.81
C LEU A 51 -12.10 5.00 13.13
N PRO A 52 -11.07 5.68 13.67
CA PRO A 52 -11.14 7.12 13.87
C PRO A 52 -11.33 7.81 12.51
N THR A 53 -12.18 8.83 12.46
CA THR A 53 -12.32 9.67 11.26
C THR A 53 -11.49 10.93 11.45
N THR A 54 -10.55 11.17 10.52
CA THR A 54 -9.78 12.42 10.45
C THR A 54 -10.35 13.35 9.37
N PRO A 55 -10.03 14.66 9.37
CA PRO A 55 -10.44 15.55 8.27
C PRO A 55 -9.98 15.09 6.88
N ALA A 56 -8.78 14.50 6.79
CA ALA A 56 -8.26 13.95 5.54
C ALA A 56 -9.11 12.75 5.06
N MET A 57 -9.50 11.87 5.97
CA MET A 57 -10.40 10.74 5.64
C MET A 57 -11.79 11.23 5.24
N ALA A 58 -12.35 12.22 5.94
CA ALA A 58 -13.64 12.79 5.57
C ALA A 58 -13.61 13.37 4.15
N HIS A 59 -12.55 14.12 3.82
CA HIS A 59 -12.35 14.64 2.46
C HIS A 59 -12.32 13.53 1.40
N TRP A 60 -11.55 12.47 1.63
CA TRP A 60 -11.47 11.35 0.70
C TRP A 60 -12.75 10.54 0.61
N ARG A 61 -13.51 10.43 1.70
CA ARG A 61 -14.82 9.80 1.72
C ARG A 61 -15.79 10.56 0.82
N ASP A 62 -15.88 11.88 1.00
CA ASP A 62 -16.77 12.75 0.22
C ASP A 62 -16.41 12.72 -1.27
N TRP A 63 -15.11 12.83 -1.58
CA TRP A 63 -14.60 12.70 -2.95
C TRP A 63 -14.93 11.33 -3.55
N GLY A 64 -14.66 10.26 -2.81
CA GLY A 64 -14.87 8.89 -3.24
C GLY A 64 -16.33 8.61 -3.56
N GLN A 65 -17.26 9.06 -2.70
CA GLN A 65 -18.70 8.93 -2.92
C GLN A 65 -19.16 9.69 -4.18
N GLY A 66 -18.59 10.87 -4.44
CA GLY A 66 -18.91 11.67 -5.63
C GLY A 66 -18.43 11.03 -6.94
N VAL A 67 -17.23 10.46 -6.94
CA VAL A 67 -16.49 10.09 -8.17
C VAL A 67 -16.53 8.59 -8.48
N LEU A 68 -16.33 7.74 -7.47
CA LEU A 68 -16.08 6.31 -7.67
C LEU A 68 -17.37 5.52 -7.91
N ARG A 69 -17.25 4.46 -8.70
CA ARG A 69 -18.33 3.53 -9.06
C ARG A 69 -17.83 2.10 -8.95
N GLU A 70 -18.77 1.15 -8.89
CA GLU A 70 -18.44 -0.27 -8.86
C GLU A 70 -17.58 -0.68 -10.05
N GLY A 71 -16.55 -1.48 -9.79
CA GLY A 71 -15.63 -1.99 -10.80
C GLY A 71 -14.59 -0.98 -11.28
N ASP A 72 -14.55 0.23 -10.72
CA ASP A 72 -13.44 1.15 -10.96
C ASP A 72 -12.13 0.53 -10.48
N VAL A 73 -11.08 0.69 -11.28
CA VAL A 73 -9.70 0.35 -10.90
C VAL A 73 -9.04 1.63 -10.41
N VAL A 74 -8.66 1.64 -9.14
CA VAL A 74 -7.95 2.75 -8.51
C VAL A 74 -6.46 2.46 -8.47
N PHE A 75 -5.67 3.50 -8.68
CA PHE A 75 -4.22 3.45 -8.73
C PHE A 75 -3.66 4.48 -7.76
N ARG A 76 -2.68 4.09 -6.96
CA ARG A 76 -1.95 5.02 -6.08
C ARG A 76 -0.45 4.84 -6.22
N MET A 77 0.28 5.92 -5.98
CA MET A 77 1.65 5.83 -5.52
C MET A 77 1.63 5.53 -4.01
N GLY A 78 1.86 4.27 -3.67
CA GLY A 78 2.02 3.84 -2.29
C GLY A 78 3.39 4.23 -1.72
N ASP A 79 3.59 3.99 -0.42
CA ASP A 79 4.89 4.15 0.24
C ASP A 79 5.44 2.81 0.75
N ALA A 80 5.06 1.70 0.13
CA ALA A 80 5.55 0.37 0.51
C ALA A 80 7.09 0.32 0.48
N ARG A 81 7.67 -0.21 1.57
CA ARG A 81 9.12 -0.28 1.79
C ARG A 81 9.55 -1.72 2.04
N ALA A 82 10.70 -2.10 1.51
CA ALA A 82 11.34 -3.40 1.76
C ALA A 82 12.60 -3.24 2.63
N LEU A 83 13.23 -4.37 2.98
CA LEU A 83 14.44 -4.42 3.81
C LEU A 83 14.28 -3.65 5.13
N ARG A 84 13.18 -3.97 5.84
CA ARG A 84 12.78 -3.33 7.11
C ARG A 84 12.53 -1.81 7.02
N GLY A 85 12.26 -1.29 5.83
CA GLY A 85 11.98 0.14 5.64
C GLY A 85 13.10 0.89 4.91
N LEU A 86 14.22 0.23 4.58
CA LEU A 86 15.39 0.88 3.98
C LEU A 86 15.15 1.16 2.51
N PHE A 87 14.45 0.25 1.84
CA PHE A 87 14.33 0.27 0.40
C PHE A 87 12.94 0.78 0.00
N PRO A 88 12.81 1.94 -0.68
CA PRO A 88 11.52 2.48 -1.09
C PRO A 88 11.00 1.73 -2.33
N LEU A 89 10.47 0.52 -2.11
CA LEU A 89 10.06 -0.44 -3.14
C LEU A 89 9.04 0.18 -4.11
N SER A 90 8.01 0.84 -3.59
CA SER A 90 6.99 1.51 -4.41
C SER A 90 7.60 2.49 -5.42
N ARG A 91 8.55 3.32 -4.96
CA ARG A 91 9.22 4.33 -5.81
C ARG A 91 10.12 3.69 -6.83
N PHE A 92 10.84 2.62 -6.45
CA PHE A 92 11.67 1.87 -7.40
C PHE A 92 10.82 1.27 -8.52
N ILE A 93 9.77 0.52 -8.18
CA ILE A 93 8.87 -0.11 -9.17
C ILE A 93 8.28 0.95 -10.09
N ALA A 94 7.71 2.02 -9.54
CA ALA A 94 7.11 3.08 -10.32
C ALA A 94 8.12 3.72 -11.29
N LYS A 95 9.34 4.04 -10.84
CA LYS A 95 10.36 4.64 -11.72
C LYS A 95 10.87 3.69 -12.77
N ALA A 96 11.16 2.44 -12.39
CA ALA A 96 11.69 1.43 -13.30
C ALA A 96 10.66 1.05 -14.39
N THR A 97 9.36 1.08 -14.08
CA THR A 97 8.26 0.85 -15.03
C THR A 97 7.73 2.14 -15.68
N ASN A 98 8.39 3.28 -15.44
CA ASN A 98 7.95 4.59 -15.94
C ASN A 98 6.47 4.91 -15.62
N SER A 99 6.02 4.48 -14.44
CA SER A 99 4.65 4.58 -13.96
C SER A 99 4.51 5.71 -12.93
N ALA A 100 3.35 6.37 -12.91
CA ALA A 100 2.97 7.30 -11.85
C ALA A 100 2.50 6.58 -10.56
N PHE A 101 2.32 5.26 -10.63
CA PHE A 101 1.67 4.43 -9.61
C PHE A 101 2.55 3.22 -9.25
N SER A 102 2.34 2.69 -8.05
CA SER A 102 2.98 1.45 -7.59
C SER A 102 1.98 0.38 -7.14
N HIS A 103 0.71 0.76 -6.95
CA HIS A 103 -0.30 -0.09 -6.32
C HIS A 103 -1.67 0.11 -6.97
N THR A 104 -2.50 -0.93 -6.94
CA THR A 104 -3.85 -0.91 -7.48
C THR A 104 -4.86 -1.62 -6.57
N GLY A 105 -6.13 -1.27 -6.75
CA GLY A 105 -7.26 -1.97 -6.15
C GLY A 105 -8.51 -1.83 -7.00
N ILE A 106 -9.54 -2.63 -6.69
CA ILE A 106 -10.83 -2.61 -7.36
C ILE A 106 -11.90 -2.11 -6.40
N VAL A 107 -12.69 -1.14 -6.86
CA VAL A 107 -13.76 -0.53 -6.06
C VAL A 107 -15.03 -1.36 -6.09
N ALA A 108 -15.60 -1.62 -4.92
CA ALA A 108 -17.00 -2.01 -4.74
C ALA A 108 -17.76 -0.89 -4.02
N ILE A 109 -19.07 -0.78 -4.24
CA ILE A 109 -19.92 0.14 -3.50
C ILE A 109 -20.74 -0.70 -2.50
N GLU A 110 -20.38 -0.62 -1.23
CA GLU A 110 -21.00 -1.41 -0.16
C GLU A 110 -21.68 -0.45 0.83
N ASP A 111 -22.97 -0.69 1.11
CA ASP A 111 -23.80 0.21 1.93
C ASP A 111 -23.75 1.68 1.49
N GLY A 112 -23.67 1.90 0.17
CA GLY A 112 -23.59 3.23 -0.45
C GLY A 112 -22.24 3.92 -0.33
N SER A 113 -21.21 3.24 0.20
CA SER A 113 -19.86 3.79 0.36
C SER A 113 -18.81 3.00 -0.45
N PRO A 114 -17.81 3.67 -1.03
CA PRO A 114 -16.76 2.99 -1.78
C PRO A 114 -15.82 2.24 -0.83
N VAL A 115 -15.62 0.95 -1.13
CA VAL A 115 -14.60 0.11 -0.53
C VAL A 115 -13.66 -0.39 -1.62
N VAL A 116 -12.40 -0.60 -1.26
CA VAL A 116 -11.35 -1.08 -2.16
C VAL A 116 -10.95 -2.48 -1.75
N TYR A 117 -10.98 -3.40 -2.71
CA TYR A 117 -10.32 -4.69 -2.61
C TYR A 117 -8.94 -4.57 -3.25
N ASP A 118 -7.92 -4.84 -2.46
CA ASP A 118 -6.53 -4.89 -2.91
C ASP A 118 -5.77 -6.00 -2.18
N SER A 119 -4.45 -6.04 -2.36
CA SER A 119 -3.60 -6.97 -1.62
C SER A 119 -2.33 -6.28 -1.18
N SER A 120 -2.01 -6.41 0.10
CA SER A 120 -0.80 -5.89 0.74
C SER A 120 -0.16 -7.00 1.57
N SER A 121 0.90 -6.71 2.33
CA SER A 121 1.72 -7.70 3.04
C SER A 121 0.93 -8.71 3.91
N ALA A 122 -0.25 -8.34 4.42
CA ALA A 122 -1.12 -9.22 5.21
C ALA A 122 -2.09 -10.09 4.38
N GLY A 123 -2.01 -10.05 3.05
CA GLY A 123 -2.86 -10.79 2.11
C GLY A 123 -3.87 -9.90 1.39
N VAL A 124 -4.94 -10.50 0.86
CA VAL A 124 -6.06 -9.76 0.25
C VAL A 124 -6.85 -9.02 1.33
N GLN A 125 -7.16 -7.75 1.08
CA GLN A 125 -7.77 -6.83 2.03
C GLN A 125 -9.03 -6.19 1.45
N ARG A 126 -9.88 -5.70 2.37
CA ARG A 126 -11.04 -4.88 2.05
C ARG A 126 -11.04 -3.67 2.98
N GLN A 127 -10.83 -2.48 2.42
CA GLN A 127 -10.75 -1.23 3.18
C GLN A 127 -11.78 -0.22 2.66
N SER A 128 -12.24 0.71 3.49
CA SER A 128 -12.96 1.87 2.95
C SER A 128 -11.99 2.75 2.15
N PHE A 129 -12.48 3.38 1.08
CA PHE A 129 -11.62 4.15 0.19
C PHE A 129 -10.82 5.23 0.92
N GLU A 130 -11.42 5.90 1.90
CA GLU A 130 -10.72 6.93 2.66
C GLU A 130 -9.58 6.42 3.54
N VAL A 131 -9.64 5.15 3.96
CA VAL A 131 -8.56 4.47 4.69
C VAL A 131 -7.46 4.10 3.70
N TRP A 132 -7.85 3.51 2.56
CA TRP A 132 -6.92 3.19 1.48
C TRP A 132 -6.18 4.44 0.98
N MET A 133 -6.79 5.61 1.01
CA MET A 133 -6.11 6.85 0.62
C MET A 133 -5.07 7.35 1.64
N LEU A 134 -5.01 6.81 2.86
CA LEU A 134 -3.99 7.18 3.84
C LEU A 134 -2.59 6.72 3.44
N ASP A 135 -2.47 5.63 2.68
CA ASP A 135 -1.17 5.16 2.18
C ASP A 135 -0.80 5.79 0.83
N CYS A 136 -1.64 6.68 0.29
CA CYS A 136 -1.36 7.39 -0.95
C CYS A 136 -0.40 8.56 -0.70
N PHE A 137 0.88 8.35 -1.00
CA PHE A 137 1.93 9.36 -0.83
C PHE A 137 2.15 10.25 -2.07
N GLY A 138 1.66 9.83 -3.23
CA GLY A 138 1.86 10.55 -4.50
C GLY A 138 0.61 10.59 -5.36
N SER A 139 0.76 10.22 -6.63
CA SER A 139 -0.29 10.30 -7.63
C SER A 139 -1.46 9.36 -7.32
N LEU A 140 -2.66 9.82 -7.64
CA LEU A 140 -3.91 9.05 -7.67
C LEU A 140 -4.42 8.98 -9.10
N GLY A 141 -4.93 7.83 -9.49
CA GLY A 141 -5.55 7.60 -10.79
C GLY A 141 -6.78 6.70 -10.67
N VAL A 142 -7.76 6.93 -11.52
CA VAL A 142 -8.97 6.09 -11.62
C VAL A 142 -9.24 5.77 -13.07
N ARG A 143 -9.33 4.47 -13.36
CA ARG A 143 -9.76 3.93 -14.64
C ARG A 143 -11.06 3.17 -14.43
N ARG A 144 -11.97 3.26 -15.41
CA ARG A 144 -13.27 2.59 -15.40
C ARG A 144 -13.40 1.69 -16.59
N LEU A 145 -14.06 0.56 -16.41
CA LEU A 145 -14.36 -0.33 -17.51
C LEU A 145 -15.29 0.37 -18.52
N ARG A 146 -14.93 0.32 -19.81
CA ARG A 146 -15.72 0.92 -20.89
C ARG A 146 -17.15 0.36 -20.90
N PRO A 147 -18.16 1.14 -21.31
CA PRO A 147 -19.58 0.76 -21.23
C PRO A 147 -19.91 -0.66 -21.72
N GLU A 148 -19.32 -1.08 -22.83
CA GLU A 148 -19.52 -2.38 -23.48
C GLU A 148 -19.08 -3.59 -22.62
N HIS A 149 -18.18 -3.38 -21.66
CA HIS A 149 -17.66 -4.43 -20.79
C HIS A 149 -18.24 -4.37 -19.37
N ARG A 150 -19.00 -3.33 -18.99
CA ARG A 150 -19.52 -3.14 -17.62
C ARG A 150 -20.38 -4.28 -17.09
N ARG A 151 -20.99 -5.09 -17.98
CA ARG A 151 -21.73 -6.31 -17.59
C ARG A 151 -20.88 -7.34 -16.82
N HIS A 152 -19.55 -7.26 -16.93
CA HIS A 152 -18.62 -8.19 -16.27
C HIS A 152 -18.30 -7.79 -14.82
N ILE A 153 -18.60 -6.55 -14.41
CA ILE A 153 -18.26 -6.00 -13.08
C ILE A 153 -18.74 -6.90 -11.93
N PRO A 154 -19.99 -7.43 -11.92
CA PRO A 154 -20.43 -8.29 -10.82
C PRO A 154 -19.55 -9.53 -10.61
N GLY A 155 -19.06 -10.13 -11.70
CA GLY A 155 -18.17 -11.29 -11.64
C GLY A 155 -16.75 -10.94 -11.21
N VAL A 156 -16.23 -9.77 -11.63
CA VAL A 156 -14.95 -9.23 -11.13
C VAL A 156 -15.01 -9.03 -9.62
N LEU A 157 -16.07 -8.39 -9.12
CA LEU A 157 -16.24 -8.18 -7.68
C LEU A 157 -16.49 -9.48 -6.91
N ALA A 158 -17.13 -10.48 -7.52
CA ALA A 158 -17.28 -11.80 -6.92
C ALA A 158 -15.92 -12.49 -6.72
N TYR A 159 -15.00 -12.36 -7.68
CA TYR A 159 -13.63 -12.86 -7.53
C TYR A 159 -12.90 -12.15 -6.37
N CYS A 160 -12.98 -10.82 -6.29
CA CYS A 160 -12.37 -10.06 -5.20
C CYS A 160 -12.89 -10.50 -3.83
N ARG A 161 -14.22 -10.66 -3.70
CA ARG A 161 -14.85 -11.16 -2.46
C ARG A 161 -14.38 -12.56 -2.10
N TRP A 162 -14.34 -13.47 -3.07
CA TRP A 162 -13.83 -14.83 -2.84
C TRP A 162 -12.38 -14.82 -2.36
N ALA A 163 -11.50 -14.04 -2.99
CA ALA A 163 -10.09 -13.96 -2.61
C ALA A 163 -9.92 -13.37 -1.20
N PHE A 164 -10.74 -12.36 -0.86
CA PHE A 164 -10.81 -11.76 0.46
C PHE A 164 -11.30 -12.76 1.53
N GLU A 165 -12.42 -13.43 1.29
CA GLU A 165 -13.02 -14.43 2.20
C GLU A 165 -12.09 -15.62 2.42
N SER A 166 -11.44 -16.07 1.34
CA SER A 166 -10.47 -17.17 1.37
C SER A 166 -9.14 -16.79 2.02
N GLN A 167 -8.93 -15.50 2.30
CA GLN A 167 -7.68 -14.96 2.85
C GLN A 167 -6.47 -15.37 2.02
N VAL A 168 -6.56 -15.18 0.70
CA VAL A 168 -5.43 -15.45 -0.21
C VAL A 168 -4.22 -14.61 0.26
N PRO A 169 -3.06 -15.26 0.50
CA PRO A 169 -1.89 -14.59 1.05
C PRO A 169 -1.23 -13.67 0.03
N PHE A 170 -0.41 -12.75 0.52
CA PHE A 170 0.36 -11.85 -0.34
C PHE A 170 1.49 -12.60 -1.02
N ASP A 171 1.70 -12.27 -2.29
CA ASP A 171 2.81 -12.84 -3.05
C ASP A 171 4.05 -11.94 -3.01
N PHE A 172 5.00 -12.31 -2.15
CA PHE A 172 6.31 -11.65 -2.06
C PHE A 172 7.28 -12.09 -3.17
N GLU A 173 6.98 -13.19 -3.85
CA GLU A 173 7.82 -13.81 -4.87
C GLU A 173 7.38 -13.46 -6.30
N PHE A 174 6.22 -12.82 -6.47
CA PHE A 174 5.57 -12.52 -7.75
C PHE A 174 5.42 -13.75 -8.66
N ARG A 175 5.02 -14.86 -8.05
CA ARG A 175 4.61 -16.11 -8.69
C ARG A 175 3.28 -15.89 -9.41
N MET A 176 3.25 -16.25 -10.69
CA MET A 176 2.02 -16.15 -11.49
C MET A 176 1.04 -17.31 -11.25
N ASP A 177 1.06 -17.94 -10.06
CA ASP A 177 0.18 -19.03 -9.67
C ASP A 177 -0.94 -18.54 -8.73
N ASP A 178 -1.94 -19.36 -8.43
CA ASP A 178 -3.12 -18.92 -7.67
C ASP A 178 -2.96 -19.06 -6.14
N ALA A 179 -1.78 -19.45 -5.64
CA ALA A 179 -1.57 -19.71 -4.21
C ALA A 179 -1.44 -18.42 -3.38
N SER A 180 -0.98 -17.36 -4.00
CA SER A 180 -0.78 -16.03 -3.42
C SER A 180 -1.03 -14.98 -4.49
N LEU A 181 -1.37 -13.75 -4.10
CA LEU A 181 -1.61 -12.66 -5.03
C LEU A 181 -0.90 -11.40 -4.54
N TYR A 182 -0.30 -10.65 -5.46
CA TYR A 182 0.04 -9.26 -5.21
C TYR A 182 -1.02 -8.33 -5.84
N CYS A 183 -1.00 -7.04 -5.51
CA CYS A 183 -2.09 -6.10 -5.83
C CYS A 183 -2.50 -6.06 -7.32
N LEU A 184 -1.54 -6.03 -8.24
CA LEU A 184 -1.82 -5.99 -9.68
C LEU A 184 -2.32 -7.33 -10.19
N GLU A 185 -1.82 -8.44 -9.66
CA GLU A 185 -2.27 -9.77 -10.04
C GLU A 185 -3.69 -10.06 -9.55
N LEU A 186 -4.04 -9.64 -8.33
CA LEU A 186 -5.44 -9.67 -7.88
C LEU A 186 -6.33 -8.92 -8.88
N THR A 187 -5.89 -7.73 -9.31
CA THR A 187 -6.63 -6.90 -10.27
C THR A 187 -6.78 -7.64 -11.61
N GLU A 188 -5.68 -8.08 -12.20
CA GLU A 188 -5.67 -8.79 -13.48
C GLU A 188 -6.46 -10.08 -13.45
N LYS A 189 -6.27 -10.93 -12.43
CA LYS A 189 -7.00 -12.20 -12.31
C LYS A 189 -8.49 -12.00 -12.08
N ALA A 190 -8.89 -10.96 -11.33
CA ALA A 190 -10.31 -10.64 -11.17
C ALA A 190 -10.98 -10.36 -12.52
N PHE A 191 -10.35 -9.55 -13.39
CA PHE A 191 -10.87 -9.27 -14.73
C PHE A 191 -10.74 -10.47 -15.68
N ARG A 192 -9.62 -11.20 -15.62
CA ARG A 192 -9.39 -12.40 -16.45
C ARG A 192 -10.34 -13.54 -16.11
N SER A 193 -10.82 -13.64 -14.86
CA SER A 193 -11.90 -14.55 -14.48
C SER A 193 -13.19 -14.32 -15.28
N GLN A 194 -13.36 -13.11 -15.83
CA GLN A 194 -14.47 -12.69 -16.67
C GLN A 194 -14.12 -12.62 -18.17
N GLY A 195 -12.96 -13.15 -18.56
CA GLY A 195 -12.46 -13.13 -19.94
C GLY A 195 -11.91 -11.78 -20.38
N LEU A 196 -11.60 -10.87 -19.45
CA LEU A 196 -11.05 -9.55 -19.74
C LEU A 196 -9.57 -9.51 -19.31
N ALA A 197 -8.66 -9.52 -20.29
CA ALA A 197 -7.24 -9.25 -20.04
C ALA A 197 -7.02 -7.74 -20.06
N LEU A 198 -6.66 -7.13 -18.93
CA LEU A 198 -6.45 -5.68 -18.90
C LEU A 198 -5.10 -5.31 -19.53
N SER A 199 -4.07 -6.10 -19.25
CA SER A 199 -2.70 -5.95 -19.78
C SER A 199 -2.01 -7.30 -19.91
N GLU A 200 -0.91 -7.33 -20.67
CA GLU A 200 -0.02 -8.49 -20.71
C GLU A 200 1.05 -8.39 -19.62
N ALA A 201 1.49 -9.54 -19.12
CA ALA A 201 2.59 -9.58 -18.17
C ALA A 201 3.91 -9.18 -18.84
N VAL A 202 4.69 -8.33 -18.17
CA VAL A 202 5.97 -7.81 -18.65
C VAL A 202 7.09 -8.47 -17.87
N ARG A 203 8.16 -8.90 -18.54
CA ARG A 203 9.33 -9.43 -17.83
C ARG A 203 10.00 -8.30 -17.08
N ILE A 204 10.45 -8.57 -15.84
CA ILE A 204 11.12 -7.54 -15.02
C ILE A 204 12.29 -6.91 -15.77
N GLY A 205 13.10 -7.69 -16.47
CA GLY A 205 14.24 -7.22 -17.26
C GLY A 205 13.87 -6.30 -18.44
N ASP A 206 12.61 -6.31 -18.87
CA ASP A 206 12.10 -5.54 -20.00
C ASP A 206 11.38 -4.25 -19.54
N TRP A 207 11.37 -3.94 -18.24
CA TRP A 207 10.80 -2.69 -17.73
C TRP A 207 11.48 -1.45 -18.33
N GLU A 208 10.65 -0.49 -18.75
CA GLU A 208 11.06 0.62 -19.63
C GLU A 208 12.32 1.37 -19.18
N ASN A 209 12.45 1.68 -17.89
CA ASN A 209 13.54 2.47 -17.34
C ASN A 209 14.51 1.62 -16.50
N LEU A 210 14.42 0.28 -16.48
CA LEU A 210 15.26 -0.54 -15.60
C LEU A 210 16.77 -0.34 -15.86
N ALA A 211 17.14 -0.03 -17.11
CA ALA A 211 18.52 0.24 -17.51
C ALA A 211 19.15 1.48 -16.83
N ASP A 212 18.35 2.35 -16.22
CA ASP A 212 18.80 3.48 -15.39
C ASP A 212 19.10 3.07 -13.93
N PHE A 213 18.80 1.82 -13.55
CA PHE A 213 18.94 1.28 -12.19
C PHE A 213 19.74 -0.04 -12.15
N PRO A 214 20.88 -0.19 -12.86
CA PRO A 214 21.60 -1.45 -12.97
C PRO A 214 22.06 -2.01 -11.61
N LEU A 215 22.51 -1.17 -10.68
CA LEU A 215 22.94 -1.65 -9.35
C LEU A 215 21.75 -2.02 -8.49
N THR A 216 20.69 -1.20 -8.50
CA THR A 216 19.48 -1.44 -7.73
C THR A 216 18.80 -2.72 -8.21
N ALA A 217 18.70 -2.93 -9.52
CA ALA A 217 18.17 -4.15 -10.12
C ALA A 217 19.01 -5.38 -9.74
N LEU A 218 20.34 -5.28 -9.85
CA LEU A 218 21.24 -6.37 -9.45
C LEU A 218 21.11 -6.70 -7.96
N CYS A 219 21.12 -5.69 -7.10
CA CYS A 219 20.93 -5.84 -5.67
C CYS A 219 19.57 -6.47 -5.37
N PHE A 220 18.48 -5.99 -5.98
CA PHE A 220 17.14 -6.51 -5.78
C PHE A 220 17.07 -8.02 -6.08
N VAL A 221 17.58 -8.45 -7.24
CA VAL A 221 17.66 -9.87 -7.61
C VAL A 221 18.50 -10.66 -6.61
N ARG A 222 19.69 -10.16 -6.24
CA ARG A 222 20.60 -10.88 -5.33
C ARG A 222 20.10 -10.98 -3.90
N PHE A 223 19.54 -9.90 -3.36
CA PHE A 223 19.01 -9.87 -1.99
C PHE A 223 17.69 -10.62 -1.88
N SER A 224 16.88 -10.69 -2.95
CA SER A 224 15.66 -11.49 -2.95
C SER A 224 15.96 -12.95 -2.61
N GLY A 225 17.04 -13.54 -3.15
CA GLY A 225 17.43 -14.93 -2.85
C GLY A 225 18.04 -15.17 -1.47
N LEU A 226 18.23 -14.13 -0.65
CA LEU A 226 18.62 -14.26 0.75
C LEU A 226 17.42 -14.26 1.69
N ILE A 227 16.25 -13.83 1.21
CA ILE A 227 15.05 -13.58 2.02
C ILE A 227 13.89 -14.48 1.58
N LEU A 228 13.79 -14.75 0.27
CA LEU A 228 12.71 -15.53 -0.34
C LEU A 228 13.18 -16.95 -0.66
N ASP A 229 12.26 -17.90 -0.59
CA ASP A 229 12.53 -19.28 -0.98
C ASP A 229 12.80 -19.37 -2.48
N ARG A 230 12.06 -18.58 -3.28
CA ARG A 230 12.33 -18.38 -4.69
C ARG A 230 12.84 -16.95 -4.97
N PRO A 231 14.10 -16.78 -5.38
CA PRO A 231 14.63 -15.49 -5.79
C PRO A 231 13.87 -14.91 -6.98
N ILE A 232 13.65 -13.59 -6.97
CA ILE A 232 13.05 -12.87 -8.10
C ILE A 232 14.07 -12.83 -9.24
N SER A 233 13.62 -13.16 -10.46
CA SER A 233 14.44 -13.16 -11.67
C SER A 233 14.04 -12.05 -12.63
N LEU A 234 14.99 -11.53 -13.40
CA LEU A 234 14.71 -10.58 -14.48
C LEU A 234 13.84 -11.20 -15.59
N ASP A 235 13.88 -12.52 -15.76
CA ASP A 235 13.08 -13.22 -16.76
C ASP A 235 11.62 -13.42 -16.33
N GLN A 236 11.30 -13.11 -15.07
CA GLN A 236 10.00 -13.37 -14.49
C GLN A 236 8.96 -12.41 -15.04
N PRO A 237 7.84 -12.91 -15.59
CA PRO A 237 6.74 -12.08 -16.03
C PRO A 237 5.94 -11.58 -14.83
N VAL A 238 5.61 -10.29 -14.83
CA VAL A 238 4.77 -9.64 -13.82
C VAL A 238 3.84 -8.63 -14.48
N TYR A 239 2.63 -8.50 -13.95
CA TYR A 239 1.77 -7.36 -14.24
C TYR A 239 2.27 -6.11 -13.50
N VAL A 240 2.21 -4.97 -14.19
CA VAL A 240 2.64 -3.67 -13.69
C VAL A 240 1.47 -2.67 -13.74
N PRO A 241 1.42 -1.66 -12.84
CA PRO A 241 0.47 -0.57 -12.97
C PRO A 241 0.61 0.12 -14.32
N GLY A 242 1.86 0.40 -14.71
CA GLY A 242 2.21 0.88 -16.04
C GLY A 242 1.93 2.36 -16.27
N ASN A 243 1.90 2.73 -17.54
CA ASN A 243 1.79 4.10 -18.01
C ASN A 243 0.81 4.17 -19.20
N GLU A 244 0.86 5.21 -20.04
CA GLU A 244 -0.07 5.33 -21.17
C GLU A 244 0.18 4.30 -22.30
N ARG A 245 1.29 3.54 -22.25
CA ARG A 245 1.68 2.58 -23.30
C ARG A 245 1.65 1.12 -22.84
N GLU A 246 2.00 0.85 -21.58
CA GLU A 246 2.09 -0.51 -21.04
C GLU A 246 1.40 -0.64 -19.67
N GLY A 247 1.10 -1.88 -19.27
CA GLY A 247 0.47 -2.20 -17.98
C GLY A 247 -1.03 -1.92 -17.92
N VAL A 248 -1.60 -2.10 -16.73
CA VAL A 248 -3.06 -2.01 -16.50
C VAL A 248 -3.60 -0.61 -16.80
N TRP A 249 -2.81 0.44 -16.54
CA TRP A 249 -3.19 1.82 -16.82
C TRP A 249 -3.42 2.08 -18.32
N ALA A 250 -2.62 1.44 -19.20
CA ALA A 250 -2.74 1.55 -20.65
C ALA A 250 -3.88 0.72 -21.26
N SER A 251 -4.63 -0.02 -20.43
CA SER A 251 -5.60 -1.00 -20.93
C SER A 251 -6.62 -0.35 -21.88
N PRO A 252 -6.80 -0.88 -23.10
CA PRO A 252 -7.80 -0.36 -24.03
C PRO A 252 -9.23 -0.62 -23.56
N LEU A 253 -9.41 -1.57 -22.64
CA LEU A 253 -10.72 -1.91 -22.03
C LEU A 253 -11.17 -0.87 -21.02
N LEU A 254 -10.27 0.01 -20.59
CA LEU A 254 -10.53 1.02 -19.57
C LEU A 254 -10.56 2.43 -20.17
N GLU A 255 -11.42 3.28 -19.61
CA GLU A 255 -11.46 4.71 -19.83
C GLU A 255 -10.97 5.46 -18.58
N GLN A 256 -10.32 6.61 -18.77
CA GLN A 256 -9.82 7.43 -17.68
C GLN A 256 -10.95 8.26 -17.06
N VAL A 257 -11.13 8.12 -15.75
CA VAL A 257 -12.10 8.90 -14.97
C VAL A 257 -11.40 10.06 -14.26
N PHE A 258 -10.19 9.80 -13.73
CA PHE A 258 -9.42 10.78 -12.97
C PHE A 258 -7.92 10.47 -13.03
N GLY A 259 -7.09 11.50 -12.91
CA GLY A 259 -5.63 11.39 -12.83
C GLY A 259 -4.95 10.94 -14.13
N PRO A 260 -3.62 10.73 -14.16
CA PRO A 260 -2.72 10.83 -13.01
C PRO A 260 -2.60 12.30 -12.59
N GLU A 261 -3.05 12.65 -11.37
CA GLU A 261 -2.74 13.97 -10.83
C GLU A 261 -1.31 13.94 -10.27
N PRO A 262 -0.41 14.81 -10.75
CA PRO A 262 0.93 14.91 -10.18
C PRO A 262 0.82 15.54 -8.80
N ARG A 263 0.95 14.74 -7.74
CA ARG A 263 1.04 15.29 -6.37
C ARG A 263 2.43 15.80 -5.99
N CYS A 264 3.43 15.64 -6.85
CA CYS A 264 4.74 16.26 -6.70
C CYS A 264 5.46 16.28 -8.07
N GLU A 265 6.25 17.31 -8.34
CA GLU A 265 7.09 17.46 -9.55
C GLU A 265 8.15 16.35 -9.62
N TRP A 266 7.76 15.14 -9.98
CA TRP A 266 8.69 14.12 -10.46
C TRP A 266 8.80 14.32 -11.96
N THR A 267 9.75 15.16 -12.39
CA THR A 267 10.07 15.26 -13.81
C THR A 267 10.77 13.97 -14.20
N THR A 268 10.01 12.97 -14.64
CA THR A 268 10.59 11.77 -15.24
C THR A 268 11.33 12.22 -16.50
N PRO A 269 12.65 11.99 -16.60
CA PRO A 269 13.37 12.30 -17.83
C PRO A 269 12.73 11.52 -18.99
N ALA A 270 12.68 12.13 -20.17
CA ALA A 270 12.19 11.42 -21.36
C ALA A 270 12.97 10.10 -21.54
N PRO A 271 12.30 9.01 -21.96
CA PRO A 271 12.95 7.73 -22.21
C PRO A 271 14.14 7.93 -23.13
N ARG A 272 15.32 7.47 -22.72
CA ARG A 272 16.52 7.55 -23.55
C ARG A 272 16.64 6.28 -24.39
N ALA A 273 16.84 6.46 -25.69
CA ALA A 273 17.20 5.37 -26.57
C ALA A 273 18.63 4.90 -26.26
N GLY A 274 18.74 3.72 -25.64
CA GLY A 274 19.91 2.85 -25.67
C GLY A 274 21.13 3.30 -24.85
N GLY A 275 21.20 2.93 -23.58
CA GLY A 275 22.42 3.00 -22.78
C GLY A 275 22.18 2.66 -21.31
N VAL A 276 23.15 2.00 -20.67
CA VAL A 276 23.13 1.79 -19.21
C VAL A 276 23.53 3.10 -18.52
N SER A 277 22.80 3.47 -17.48
CA SER A 277 22.98 4.71 -16.73
C SER A 277 22.86 4.41 -15.24
N PHE A 278 23.66 5.08 -14.40
CA PHE A 278 23.60 4.94 -12.94
C PHE A 278 22.79 6.07 -12.29
N ARG A 279 22.08 6.90 -13.07
CA ARG A 279 21.34 8.04 -12.54
C ARG A 279 20.24 7.59 -11.59
N GLY A 280 19.49 6.56 -11.96
CA GLY A 280 18.45 5.99 -11.12
C GLY A 280 19.02 5.41 -9.83
N ASP A 281 20.17 4.73 -9.89
CA ASP A 281 20.85 4.22 -8.70
C ASP A 281 21.27 5.34 -7.72
N VAL A 282 21.84 6.44 -8.23
CA VAL A 282 22.21 7.60 -7.39
C VAL A 282 20.98 8.20 -6.74
N GLU A 283 19.87 8.28 -7.47
CA GLU A 283 18.61 8.78 -6.92
C GLU A 283 18.04 7.84 -5.84
N MET A 284 18.07 6.53 -6.07
CA MET A 284 17.64 5.53 -5.08
C MET A 284 18.51 5.60 -3.81
N LEU A 285 19.83 5.76 -3.96
CA LEU A 285 20.73 5.97 -2.82
C LEU A 285 20.35 7.25 -2.06
N GLY A 286 20.09 8.36 -2.76
CA GLY A 286 19.61 9.60 -2.15
C GLY A 286 18.33 9.41 -1.34
N LEU A 287 17.37 8.63 -1.85
CA LEU A 287 16.14 8.30 -1.12
C LEU A 287 16.43 7.45 0.12
N VAL A 288 17.25 6.41 0.00
CA VAL A 288 17.65 5.55 1.13
C VAL A 288 18.34 6.38 2.23
N PHE A 289 19.28 7.25 1.88
CA PHE A 289 19.94 8.16 2.82
C PHE A 289 18.97 9.16 3.45
N GLY A 290 18.01 9.67 2.67
CA GLY A 290 16.94 10.55 3.15
C GLY A 290 16.06 9.87 4.19
N GLU A 291 15.64 8.63 3.95
CA GLU A 291 14.83 7.86 4.90
C GLU A 291 15.64 7.51 6.15
N LEU A 292 16.89 7.07 6.02
CA LEU A 292 17.79 6.86 7.16
C LEU A 292 17.87 8.13 8.02
N ARG A 293 18.08 9.29 7.40
CA ARG A 293 18.14 10.57 8.11
C ARG A 293 16.82 10.90 8.82
N ARG A 294 15.67 10.66 8.18
CA ARG A 294 14.34 10.86 8.80
C ARG A 294 14.18 9.95 10.02
N SER A 295 14.47 8.66 9.86
CA SER A 295 14.43 7.71 10.98
C SER A 295 15.29 8.19 12.15
N TYR A 296 16.53 8.66 11.88
CA TYR A 296 17.39 9.24 12.92
C TYR A 296 16.82 10.50 13.59
N ALA A 297 16.18 11.39 12.83
CA ALA A 297 15.59 12.62 13.34
C ALA A 297 14.34 12.38 14.22
N GLU A 298 13.61 11.30 13.99
CA GLU A 298 12.42 10.93 14.76
C GLU A 298 12.73 10.19 16.07
N LEU A 299 13.94 9.62 16.21
CA LEU A 299 14.35 8.89 17.42
C LEU A 299 14.15 9.69 18.72
N PRO A 300 14.56 10.97 18.84
CA PRO A 300 14.38 11.74 20.07
C PRO A 300 12.92 12.02 20.42
N ALA A 301 12.06 12.20 19.41
CA ALA A 301 10.63 12.46 19.59
C ALA A 301 9.86 11.21 20.04
N ARG A 302 10.22 10.03 19.51
CA ARG A 302 9.64 8.77 19.97
C ARG A 302 10.08 8.42 21.39
N TRP A 303 11.36 8.63 21.71
CA TRP A 303 11.92 8.34 23.05
C TRP A 303 11.27 9.16 24.18
N SER A 304 10.87 10.40 23.90
CA SER A 304 10.15 11.22 24.87
C SER A 304 8.71 10.75 25.03
N SER A 305 8.00 10.44 23.94
CA SER A 305 6.60 10.00 23.97
C SER A 305 6.39 8.65 24.69
N GLU A 306 7.23 7.64 24.43
CA GLU A 306 7.11 6.30 25.03
C GLU A 306 7.46 6.28 26.52
N ARG A 307 8.37 7.15 26.98
CA ARG A 307 8.73 7.25 28.40
C ARG A 307 7.79 8.15 29.21
N LEU A 308 7.18 9.15 28.58
CA LEU A 308 6.26 10.06 29.26
C LEU A 308 4.82 9.52 29.30
N ALA A 309 4.35 8.81 28.27
CA ALA A 309 2.95 8.37 28.22
C ALA A 309 2.52 7.47 29.40
N PRO A 310 3.28 6.43 29.81
CA PRO A 310 2.89 5.60 30.95
C PRO A 310 3.01 6.34 32.29
N ARG A 311 3.99 7.25 32.43
CA ARG A 311 4.25 7.99 33.68
C ARG A 311 3.28 9.14 33.89
N VAL A 312 2.86 9.82 32.83
CA VAL A 312 1.88 10.91 32.89
C VAL A 312 0.47 10.34 33.10
N LEU A 313 0.13 9.20 32.48
CA LEU A 313 -1.13 8.49 32.76
C LEU A 313 -1.21 7.92 34.19
N ALA A 314 -0.08 7.48 34.77
CA ALA A 314 -0.02 7.04 36.16
C ALA A 314 -0.15 8.20 37.18
N ILE A 315 0.18 9.43 36.79
CA ILE A 315 0.04 10.63 37.63
C ILE A 315 -1.39 11.23 37.52
N LEU A 316 -2.13 10.91 36.45
CA LEU A 316 -3.43 11.52 36.14
C LEU A 316 -4.65 10.60 36.34
N GLY A 317 -4.53 9.44 37.00
CA GLY A 317 -5.68 8.58 37.37
C GLY A 317 -6.05 8.67 38.85
N PRO A 318 -7.29 8.27 39.21
CA PRO A 318 -8.49 9.10 39.31
C PRO A 318 -8.63 9.75 40.70
N ASN A 319 -8.73 11.08 40.76
CA ASN A 319 -9.33 11.73 41.93
C ASN A 319 -10.86 11.76 41.75
N SER A 320 -11.49 10.63 42.08
CA SER A 320 -12.92 10.59 42.37
C SER A 320 -13.14 10.71 43.89
N GLU A 321 -13.85 11.78 44.25
CA GLU A 321 -14.90 11.82 45.27
C GLU A 321 -14.51 11.79 46.76
N GLY A 322 -14.90 12.86 47.47
CA GLY A 322 -14.88 12.92 48.92
C GLY A 322 -15.35 14.27 49.48
N GLY A 323 -16.55 14.74 49.10
CA GLY A 323 -17.10 16.01 49.56
C GLY A 323 -18.59 15.90 49.91
N GLY A 324 -18.90 15.20 51.00
CA GLY A 324 -20.27 15.04 51.51
C GLY A 324 -20.91 16.37 51.93
N ARG A 325 -22.06 16.70 51.33
CA ARG A 325 -23.01 17.67 51.89
C ARG A 325 -23.87 16.98 52.93
N ARG A 326 -23.80 17.44 54.18
CA ARG A 326 -24.82 17.20 55.20
C ARG A 326 -25.97 18.19 54.99
N GLU A 327 -27.20 17.69 54.88
CA GLU A 327 -28.41 18.48 55.11
C GLU A 327 -28.73 18.54 56.62
N PRO A 328 -29.40 19.60 57.09
CA PRO A 328 -29.85 19.72 58.47
C PRO A 328 -31.32 19.30 58.61
N ARG A 329 -31.61 18.39 59.55
CA ARG A 329 -32.82 18.35 60.39
C ARG A 329 -32.70 17.23 61.42
#